data_AF-A0A7V4M529-F1
#
_entry.id   AF-A0A7V4M529-F1
#
_cell.length_a   1.000
_cell.length_b   1.000
_cell.length_c   1.000
_cell.angle_alpha   90.00
_cell.angle_beta   90.00
_cell.angle_gamma   90.00
#
_symmetry.space_group_name_H-M   'P 1'
#
loop_
_entity.id
_entity.type
_entity.pdbx_description
1 polymer ?
#
loop_
_entity_poly.entity_id
_entity_poly.type
_entity_poly.pdbx_seq_one_letter_code
_entity_poly.pdbx_strand_id
1 'polypeptide(L)'
;MKPSPEIESGGDGWSAVANPERASWGLRRNRDFGPLAAATATAVVSTPCGGEFLCRYAAPPLSPISRRQSGRFPRTQGQGAALSCGHREAKVQRFNHCLASGLACMTPPSLITRPKILFFDLGMVLLRFDVNVMCRQVGVAAGIPAEAAHQALFESPLQRDYESGRVTTRQFYESFCRQTGARPDFDALLQAASDIFELNASMIPVVAHLYRGGWRLGLLSNTCACHWEHCLRRFRMLSELFDVHAVSFRIGAAKPDAAIFRAAADMAGAAPHEAFFTDDILGHVEGARAVGFDAVRYTTTPRLVADLQSRGVRLNL
;
A
#
# COMPACT_ATOMS: atom_id res chain seq x y z
N MET A 1 53.91 -37.71 -6.60
CA MET A 1 53.15 -38.86 -7.14
C MET A 1 51.99 -39.15 -6.20
N LYS A 2 50.80 -39.37 -6.78
CA LYS A 2 49.41 -39.54 -6.26
C LYS A 2 49.20 -40.39 -4.98
N PRO A 3 47.97 -40.44 -4.39
CA PRO A 3 46.70 -39.77 -4.77
C PRO A 3 45.91 -39.08 -3.62
N SER A 4 44.91 -38.29 -4.02
CA SER A 4 43.78 -37.76 -3.23
C SER A 4 42.76 -38.85 -2.84
N PRO A 5 41.93 -38.63 -1.79
CA PRO A 5 40.64 -39.29 -1.68
C PRO A 5 39.47 -38.31 -1.87
N GLU A 6 38.68 -38.67 -2.87
CA GLU A 6 37.23 -38.62 -3.07
C GLU A 6 36.32 -37.76 -2.16
N ILE A 7 35.45 -37.04 -2.87
CA ILE A 7 34.28 -36.29 -2.42
C ILE A 7 33.14 -37.29 -2.23
N GLU A 8 32.59 -37.39 -1.02
CA GLU A 8 31.27 -37.99 -0.79
C GLU A 8 30.22 -36.90 -0.53
N SER A 9 29.15 -37.01 -1.30
CA SER A 9 27.90 -36.26 -1.23
C SER A 9 27.05 -36.67 -0.03
N GLY A 10 26.51 -35.70 0.71
CA GLY A 10 25.42 -35.98 1.66
C GLY A 10 24.93 -34.76 2.43
N GLY A 11 23.64 -34.47 2.28
CA GLY A 11 22.83 -33.91 3.37
C GLY A 11 22.44 -32.45 3.24
N ASP A 12 21.27 -32.23 2.64
CA ASP A 12 20.46 -31.02 2.78
C ASP A 12 20.24 -30.68 4.26
N GLY A 13 20.70 -29.49 4.65
CA GLY A 13 20.60 -28.98 6.00
C GLY A 13 20.73 -27.47 6.02
N TRP A 14 19.81 -26.77 5.32
CA TRP A 14 19.69 -25.31 5.41
C TRP A 14 19.23 -24.93 6.82
N SER A 15 20.18 -24.78 7.74
CA SER A 15 19.96 -24.14 9.03
C SER A 15 19.77 -22.65 8.78
N ALA A 16 18.53 -22.18 8.94
CA ALA A 16 18.19 -20.77 8.89
C ALA A 16 19.01 -20.01 9.94
N VAL A 17 20.01 -19.26 9.51
CA VAL A 17 20.69 -18.28 10.36
C VAL A 17 19.67 -17.21 10.70
N ALA A 18 19.16 -17.24 11.93
CA ALA A 18 18.21 -16.25 12.43
C ALA A 18 18.87 -14.86 12.41
N ASN A 19 18.30 -13.94 11.64
CA ASN A 19 18.69 -12.53 11.65
C ASN A 19 18.22 -11.88 12.98
N PRO A 20 19.13 -11.38 13.83
CA PRO A 20 18.80 -10.85 15.16
C PRO A 20 17.98 -9.55 15.16
N GLU A 21 17.71 -8.92 14.02
CA GLU A 21 16.88 -7.70 13.92
C GLU A 21 15.36 -7.95 13.96
N ARG A 22 14.92 -9.22 14.12
CA ARG A 22 13.50 -9.60 14.14
C ARG A 22 12.76 -9.25 15.45
N ALA A 23 13.44 -8.74 16.47
CA ALA A 23 12.84 -8.47 17.77
C ALA A 23 12.40 -7.00 17.92
N SER A 24 11.10 -6.82 18.17
CA SER A 24 10.43 -5.60 18.69
C SER A 24 10.09 -4.45 17.73
N TRP A 25 9.02 -4.62 16.95
CA TRP A 25 8.28 -3.48 16.39
C TRP A 25 6.77 -3.68 16.61
N GLY A 26 6.32 -3.35 17.82
CA GLY A 26 4.91 -3.41 18.20
C GLY A 26 4.07 -2.39 17.45
N LEU A 27 2.89 -2.81 16.99
CA LEU A 27 1.82 -1.98 16.46
C LEU A 27 1.46 -0.87 17.46
N ARG A 28 1.86 0.37 17.20
CA ARG A 28 1.30 1.52 17.91
C ARG A 28 -0.05 1.86 17.28
N ARG A 29 -1.14 1.58 18.00
CA ARG A 29 -2.46 2.16 17.71
C ARG A 29 -2.46 3.59 18.24
N ASN A 30 -2.34 4.58 17.36
CA ASN A 30 -2.71 5.96 17.68
C ASN A 30 -3.99 6.31 16.92
N ARG A 31 -5.13 6.05 17.54
CA ARG A 31 -6.39 6.71 17.19
C ARG A 31 -6.81 7.55 18.38
N ASP A 32 -6.20 8.73 18.48
CA ASP A 32 -6.75 9.87 19.20
C ASP A 32 -6.01 11.13 18.71
N PHE A 33 -6.62 11.84 17.77
CA PHE A 33 -6.28 13.24 17.50
C PHE A 33 -7.58 14.03 17.49
N GLY A 34 -7.73 14.90 18.49
CA GLY A 34 -8.74 15.95 18.53
C GLY A 34 -8.55 16.95 17.38
N PRO A 35 -9.49 17.90 17.20
CA PRO A 35 -9.50 18.78 16.04
C PRO A 35 -8.21 19.59 15.96
N LEU A 36 -7.52 19.52 14.81
CA LEU A 36 -6.37 20.39 14.52
C LEU A 36 -6.81 21.86 14.70
N ALA A 37 -6.27 22.52 15.70
CA ALA A 37 -6.30 23.97 15.79
C ALA A 37 -5.55 24.55 14.58
N ALA A 38 -6.15 25.53 13.92
CA ALA A 38 -5.54 26.24 12.81
C ALA A 38 -4.25 26.96 13.29
N ALA A 39 -3.09 26.40 12.95
CA ALA A 39 -1.83 27.10 13.04
C ALA A 39 -1.72 28.03 11.83
N THR A 40 -1.92 29.32 12.04
CA THR A 40 -1.52 30.37 11.08
C THR A 40 -0.01 30.43 11.03
N ALA A 41 0.59 29.89 9.96
CA ALA A 41 1.98 30.14 9.63
C ALA A 41 2.07 31.43 8.81
N THR A 42 2.65 32.49 9.39
CA THR A 42 3.02 33.70 8.66
C THR A 42 4.36 33.45 7.97
N ALA A 43 4.36 33.33 6.65
CA ALA A 43 5.59 33.35 5.86
C ALA A 43 5.89 34.80 5.44
N VAL A 44 7.06 35.32 5.84
CA VAL A 44 7.60 36.57 5.32
C VAL A 44 8.39 36.23 4.05
N VAL A 45 7.87 36.65 2.89
CA VAL A 45 8.62 36.65 1.63
C VAL A 45 9.02 38.09 1.36
N SER A 46 10.31 38.38 1.43
CA SER A 46 10.90 39.63 0.98
C SER A 46 11.15 39.57 -0.52
N THR A 47 10.48 40.40 -1.30
CA THR A 47 10.85 40.70 -2.69
C THR A 47 11.44 42.11 -2.79
N PRO A 48 12.46 42.32 -3.65
CA PRO A 48 13.07 43.62 -3.84
C PRO A 48 12.21 44.42 -4.82
N CYS A 49 11.29 45.21 -4.29
CA CYS A 49 10.72 46.45 -4.83
C CYS A 49 9.46 46.78 -4.03
N GLY A 50 9.50 47.88 -3.28
CA GLY A 50 8.46 48.28 -2.33
C GLY A 50 7.12 48.61 -2.99
N GLY A 51 6.04 48.05 -2.43
CA GLY A 51 4.65 48.39 -2.72
C GLY A 51 3.69 47.48 -1.96
N GLU A 52 3.04 48.01 -0.92
CA GLU A 52 2.02 47.29 -0.12
C GLU A 52 0.67 47.27 -0.85
N PHE A 53 0.07 46.10 -1.05
CA PHE A 53 -1.36 45.97 -1.39
C PHE A 53 -2.02 44.87 -0.53
N LEU A 54 -2.94 45.29 0.32
CA LEU A 54 -3.79 44.46 1.18
C LEU A 54 -5.06 44.03 0.41
N CYS A 55 -5.18 42.75 0.04
CA CYS A 55 -6.44 42.17 -0.42
C CYS A 55 -7.02 41.26 0.68
N ARG A 56 -8.04 41.75 1.39
CA ARG A 56 -8.81 40.99 2.39
C ARG A 56 -9.95 40.24 1.69
N TYR A 57 -9.90 38.91 1.66
CA TYR A 57 -11.07 38.09 1.37
C TYR A 57 -11.77 37.70 2.68
N ALA A 58 -12.98 38.21 2.89
CA ALA A 58 -13.85 37.83 4.00
C ALA A 58 -14.76 36.67 3.58
N ALA A 59 -14.77 35.59 4.36
CA ALA A 59 -15.75 34.51 4.23
C ALA A 59 -17.09 34.92 4.88
N PRO A 60 -18.25 34.56 4.31
CA PRO A 60 -19.55 34.90 4.90
C PRO A 60 -19.85 34.05 6.16
N PRO A 61 -20.57 34.60 7.16
CA PRO A 61 -20.85 33.89 8.40
C PRO A 61 -21.93 32.81 8.22
N LEU A 62 -21.70 31.67 8.87
CA LEU A 62 -22.65 30.57 9.06
C LEU A 62 -23.79 31.01 10.00
N SER A 63 -25.03 30.88 9.57
CA SER A 63 -26.22 31.16 10.38
C SER A 63 -26.48 30.02 11.39
N PRO A 64 -26.91 30.34 12.63
CA PRO A 64 -27.16 29.33 13.66
C PRO A 64 -28.52 28.64 13.48
N ILE A 65 -28.52 27.34 13.79
CA ILE A 65 -29.66 26.44 13.93
C ILE A 65 -30.61 26.98 15.01
N SER A 66 -31.88 27.25 14.66
CA SER A 66 -32.93 27.56 15.63
C SER A 66 -33.70 26.28 16.03
N ARG A 67 -33.89 26.12 17.34
CA ARG A 67 -34.83 25.17 17.95
C ARG A 67 -36.16 25.87 18.27
N ARG A 68 -37.23 25.06 18.34
CA ARG A 68 -38.64 25.34 18.74
C ARG A 68 -39.49 25.84 17.57
N GLN A 69 -40.73 25.38 17.34
CA GLN A 69 -41.78 25.09 18.33
C GLN A 69 -42.86 24.17 17.72
N SER A 70 -43.57 23.48 18.62
CA SER A 70 -44.80 22.72 18.43
C SER A 70 -45.94 23.49 17.74
N GLY A 71 -46.62 22.85 16.79
CA GLY A 71 -47.89 23.31 16.22
C GLY A 71 -48.78 22.12 15.85
N ARG A 72 -50.00 22.13 16.35
CA ARG A 72 -51.02 21.06 16.30
C ARG A 72 -52.10 21.46 15.27
N PHE A 73 -52.89 20.45 14.83
CA PHE A 73 -54.20 20.48 14.13
C PHE A 73 -54.22 20.34 12.59
N PRO A 74 -55.31 19.83 11.98
CA PRO A 74 -56.30 18.84 12.42
C PRO A 74 -56.55 17.70 11.40
N ARG A 75 -57.27 16.65 11.85
CA ARG A 75 -57.93 15.63 11.02
C ARG A 75 -59.18 16.21 10.36
N THR A 76 -59.45 15.83 9.10
CA THR A 76 -60.79 15.83 8.51
C THR A 76 -61.09 14.49 7.85
N GLN A 77 -62.33 14.04 8.07
CA GLN A 77 -62.96 12.84 7.53
C GLN A 77 -63.67 13.15 6.20
N GLY A 78 -63.87 12.10 5.40
CA GLY A 78 -64.80 12.01 4.26
C GLY A 78 -64.35 10.85 3.35
N GLN A 79 -64.85 9.62 3.54
CA GLN A 79 -66.01 9.03 2.82
C GLN A 79 -65.97 9.38 1.31
N GLY A 80 -65.95 8.49 0.34
CA GLY A 80 -66.08 7.04 0.27
C GLY A 80 -66.63 6.70 -1.13
N ALA A 81 -65.99 5.83 -1.89
CA ALA A 81 -66.60 5.09 -3.00
C ALA A 81 -65.70 3.91 -3.37
N ALA A 82 -66.21 2.71 -3.14
CA ALA A 82 -65.58 1.43 -3.44
C ALA A 82 -65.89 0.99 -4.87
N LEU A 83 -64.92 0.41 -5.58
CA LEU A 83 -65.16 -0.64 -6.58
C LEU A 83 -63.99 -1.65 -6.59
N SER A 84 -64.32 -2.81 -6.03
CA SER A 84 -63.92 -4.21 -6.30
C SER A 84 -62.57 -4.65 -6.87
N CYS A 85 -62.05 -5.66 -6.15
CA CYS A 85 -61.58 -6.99 -6.58
C CYS A 85 -60.28 -7.13 -7.41
N GLY A 86 -59.30 -7.78 -6.79
CA GLY A 86 -58.10 -8.30 -7.44
C GLY A 86 -57.10 -8.89 -6.46
N HIS A 87 -57.50 -9.91 -5.69
CA HIS A 87 -56.56 -10.71 -4.88
C HIS A 87 -55.56 -11.45 -5.76
N ARG A 88 -54.25 -11.22 -5.56
CA ARG A 88 -53.21 -12.24 -5.74
C ARG A 88 -52.17 -12.11 -4.65
N GLU A 89 -52.37 -12.89 -3.60
CA GLU A 89 -51.33 -13.30 -2.67
C GLU A 89 -50.31 -14.17 -3.43
N ALA A 90 -49.09 -13.67 -3.62
CA ALA A 90 -47.98 -14.49 -4.08
C ALA A 90 -47.42 -15.26 -2.87
N LYS A 91 -47.80 -16.55 -2.79
CA LYS A 91 -47.33 -17.54 -1.83
C LYS A 91 -45.80 -17.62 -1.81
N VAL A 92 -45.22 -17.26 -0.67
CA VAL A 92 -43.93 -17.79 -0.19
C VAL A 92 -44.13 -19.27 0.11
N GLN A 93 -43.66 -20.17 -0.75
CA GLN A 93 -43.60 -21.59 -0.44
C GLN A 93 -42.43 -22.30 -1.14
N ARG A 94 -41.62 -22.97 -0.30
CA ARG A 94 -40.73 -24.14 -0.55
C ARG A 94 -39.30 -23.86 -1.03
N PHE A 95 -38.43 -23.57 -0.07
CA PHE A 95 -37.07 -24.14 -0.04
C PHE A 95 -37.15 -25.48 0.73
N ASN A 96 -37.00 -26.59 0.01
CA ASN A 96 -36.44 -27.88 0.47
C ASN A 96 -36.92 -29.02 -0.44
N HIS A 97 -36.19 -29.28 -1.54
CA HIS A 97 -35.78 -30.61 -1.97
C HIS A 97 -34.95 -30.52 -3.26
N CYS A 98 -33.64 -30.72 -3.17
CA CYS A 98 -32.86 -31.42 -4.20
C CYS A 98 -31.49 -31.77 -3.63
N LEU A 99 -31.42 -32.90 -2.90
CA LEU A 99 -30.20 -33.69 -2.80
C LEU A 99 -30.32 -34.77 -3.89
N ALA A 100 -29.32 -34.83 -4.76
CA ALA A 100 -29.02 -35.86 -5.77
C ALA A 100 -28.97 -35.32 -7.21
N SER A 101 -27.91 -34.58 -7.53
CA SER A 101 -27.26 -34.61 -8.85
C SER A 101 -25.87 -34.01 -8.68
N GLY A 102 -24.82 -34.76 -9.02
CA GLY A 102 -23.43 -34.34 -8.92
C GLY A 102 -23.07 -33.23 -9.92
N LEU A 103 -23.59 -32.03 -9.68
CA LEU A 103 -23.04 -30.80 -10.26
C LEU A 103 -22.04 -30.23 -9.26
N ALA A 104 -20.84 -29.96 -9.75
CA ALA A 104 -19.81 -29.21 -9.04
C ALA A 104 -20.44 -28.00 -8.34
N CYS A 105 -20.10 -27.83 -7.06
CA CYS A 105 -20.43 -26.65 -6.28
C CYS A 105 -19.86 -25.43 -7.01
N MET A 106 -20.68 -24.80 -7.87
CA MET A 106 -20.36 -23.50 -8.41
C MET A 106 -20.40 -22.54 -7.25
N THR A 107 -19.21 -22.17 -6.75
CA THR A 107 -19.06 -21.07 -5.81
C THR A 107 -19.86 -19.90 -6.37
N PRO A 108 -20.82 -19.32 -5.63
CA PRO A 108 -21.52 -18.14 -6.11
C PRO A 108 -20.47 -17.07 -6.46
N PRO A 109 -20.71 -16.21 -7.47
CA PRO A 109 -19.83 -15.08 -7.70
C PRO A 109 -19.70 -14.35 -6.37
N SER A 110 -18.46 -14.29 -5.86
CA SER A 110 -18.15 -13.67 -4.58
C SER A 110 -18.80 -12.29 -4.58
N LEU A 111 -19.83 -12.12 -3.75
CA LEU A 111 -20.38 -10.80 -3.47
C LEU A 111 -19.16 -9.94 -3.12
N ILE A 112 -18.91 -8.89 -3.90
CA ILE A 112 -17.77 -7.99 -3.66
C ILE A 112 -17.98 -7.38 -2.28
N THR A 113 -17.40 -8.02 -1.27
CA THR A 113 -17.49 -7.59 0.11
C THR A 113 -16.61 -6.38 0.24
N ARG A 114 -17.19 -5.30 0.78
CA ARG A 114 -16.45 -4.08 1.07
C ARG A 114 -15.14 -4.43 1.80
N PRO A 115 -13.95 -4.06 1.26
CA PRO A 115 -12.69 -4.45 1.88
C PRO A 115 -12.54 -3.82 3.27
N LYS A 116 -11.90 -4.53 4.19
CA LYS A 116 -11.54 -4.01 5.53
C LYS A 116 -10.21 -3.26 5.52
N ILE A 117 -9.34 -3.55 4.57
CA ILE A 117 -8.05 -2.89 4.37
C ILE A 117 -7.74 -2.74 2.88
N LEU A 118 -7.11 -1.61 2.55
CA LEU A 118 -6.63 -1.31 1.20
C LEU A 118 -5.09 -1.34 1.22
N PHE A 119 -4.51 -2.36 0.60
CA PHE A 119 -3.07 -2.45 0.39
C PHE A 119 -2.67 -1.77 -0.91
N PHE A 120 -1.58 -1.00 -0.84
CA PHE A 120 -0.96 -0.36 -1.98
C PHE A 120 0.48 -0.85 -2.11
N ASP A 121 0.90 -1.15 -3.33
CA ASP A 121 2.32 -1.17 -3.61
C ASP A 121 2.93 0.23 -3.43
N LEU A 122 4.26 0.27 -3.25
CA LEU A 122 5.00 1.50 -3.07
C LEU A 122 5.55 2.01 -4.41
N GLY A 123 6.37 1.19 -5.08
CA GLY A 123 7.06 1.57 -6.30
C GLY A 123 6.08 1.70 -7.47
N MET A 124 6.21 2.73 -8.29
CA MET A 124 5.34 3.04 -9.43
C MET A 124 3.85 3.21 -9.14
N VAL A 125 3.38 3.01 -7.90
CA VAL A 125 2.02 3.29 -7.43
C VAL A 125 2.02 4.57 -6.58
N LEU A 126 2.59 4.53 -5.37
CA LEU A 126 2.62 5.69 -4.46
C LEU A 126 3.85 6.58 -4.69
N LEU A 127 4.97 5.96 -5.09
CA LEU A 127 6.21 6.63 -5.44
C LEU A 127 6.54 6.36 -6.92
N ARG A 128 7.34 7.22 -7.52
CA ARG A 128 8.04 6.97 -8.77
C ARG A 128 9.51 6.78 -8.47
N PHE A 129 10.19 5.96 -9.27
CA PHE A 129 11.64 5.81 -9.19
C PHE A 129 12.25 5.47 -10.55
N ASP A 130 13.56 5.69 -10.67
CA ASP A 130 14.33 5.33 -11.86
C ASP A 130 15.65 4.67 -11.44
N VAL A 131 15.81 3.38 -11.78
CA VAL A 131 17.02 2.62 -11.49
C VAL A 131 18.24 3.15 -12.24
N ASN A 132 18.06 3.88 -13.35
CA ASN A 132 19.18 4.52 -14.04
C ASN A 132 19.72 5.70 -13.23
N VAL A 133 18.85 6.42 -12.52
CA VAL A 133 19.28 7.44 -11.54
C VAL A 133 20.12 6.77 -10.44
N MET A 134 19.64 5.64 -9.90
CA MET A 134 20.37 4.84 -8.91
C MET A 134 21.77 4.49 -9.41
N CYS A 135 21.87 3.87 -10.59
CA CYS A 135 23.15 3.40 -11.13
C CYS A 135 24.13 4.54 -11.38
N ARG A 136 23.65 5.70 -11.87
CA ARG A 136 24.48 6.90 -12.04
C ARG A 136 25.00 7.44 -10.71
N GLN A 137 24.12 7.60 -9.72
CA GLN A 137 24.52 8.12 -8.41
C GLN A 137 25.49 7.17 -7.69
N VAL A 138 25.21 5.86 -7.72
CA VAL A 138 26.08 4.82 -7.18
C VAL A 138 27.43 4.82 -7.89
N GLY A 139 27.44 4.93 -9.23
CA GLY A 139 28.67 5.04 -10.01
C GLY A 139 29.52 6.22 -9.58
N VAL A 140 28.92 7.41 -9.42
CA VAL A 140 29.60 8.60 -8.90
C VAL A 140 30.15 8.38 -7.49
N ALA A 141 29.35 7.84 -6.57
CA ALA A 141 29.78 7.60 -5.19
C ALA A 141 30.94 6.59 -5.10
N ALA A 142 30.94 5.57 -5.97
CA ALA A 142 31.95 4.51 -6.01
C ALA A 142 33.15 4.80 -6.92
N GLY A 143 33.12 5.87 -7.71
CA GLY A 143 34.15 6.17 -8.70
C GLY A 143 34.21 5.14 -9.84
N ILE A 144 33.07 4.58 -10.23
CA ILE A 144 32.95 3.58 -11.32
C ILE A 144 31.91 4.02 -12.36
N PRO A 145 31.96 3.49 -13.60
CA PRO A 145 30.91 3.71 -14.59
C PRO A 145 29.53 3.24 -14.10
N ALA A 146 28.46 3.92 -14.54
CA ALA A 146 27.09 3.56 -14.16
C ALA A 146 26.71 2.15 -14.63
N GLU A 147 27.27 1.70 -15.76
CA GLU A 147 27.09 0.36 -16.31
C GLU A 147 27.68 -0.71 -15.38
N ALA A 148 28.85 -0.44 -14.78
CA ALA A 148 29.46 -1.34 -13.81
C ALA A 148 28.62 -1.42 -12.52
N ALA A 149 28.04 -0.29 -12.09
CA ALA A 149 27.08 -0.28 -10.98
C ALA A 149 25.82 -1.10 -11.32
N HIS A 150 25.26 -0.92 -12.52
CA HIS A 150 24.10 -1.67 -12.98
C HIS A 150 24.38 -3.18 -12.98
N GLN A 151 25.50 -3.61 -13.56
CA GLN A 151 25.91 -5.01 -13.59
C GLN A 151 26.00 -5.61 -12.18
N ALA A 152 26.67 -4.92 -11.26
CA ALA A 152 26.83 -5.40 -9.89
C ALA A 152 25.48 -5.52 -9.13
N LEU A 153 24.57 -4.58 -9.36
CA LEU A 153 23.30 -4.50 -8.62
C LEU A 153 22.21 -5.40 -9.20
N PHE A 154 22.05 -5.42 -10.52
CA PHE A 154 20.87 -5.98 -11.20
C PHE A 154 21.17 -7.18 -12.10
N GLU A 155 22.40 -7.33 -12.61
CA GLU A 155 22.81 -8.54 -13.34
C GLU A 155 23.37 -9.64 -12.42
N SER A 156 23.35 -9.37 -11.12
CA SER A 156 23.60 -10.33 -10.05
C SER A 156 22.34 -10.50 -9.18
N PRO A 157 22.24 -11.54 -8.34
CA PRO A 157 21.10 -11.69 -7.44
C PRO A 157 21.08 -10.65 -6.30
N LEU A 158 22.08 -9.77 -6.22
CA LEU A 158 22.33 -8.91 -5.06
C LEU A 158 21.14 -8.05 -4.67
N GLN A 159 20.55 -7.29 -5.61
CA GLN A 159 19.39 -6.44 -5.30
C GLN A 159 18.18 -7.25 -4.86
N ARG A 160 17.85 -8.32 -5.58
CA ARG A 160 16.73 -9.22 -5.24
C ARG A 160 16.90 -9.88 -3.88
N ASP A 161 18.11 -10.31 -3.56
CA ASP A 161 18.43 -10.95 -2.28
C ASP A 161 18.35 -9.93 -1.14
N TYR A 162 18.67 -8.67 -1.41
CA TYR A 162 18.54 -7.58 -0.44
C TYR A 162 17.08 -7.20 -0.20
N GLU A 163 16.29 -7.08 -1.26
CA GLU A 163 14.85 -6.84 -1.17
C GLU A 163 14.11 -7.98 -0.47
N SER A 164 14.55 -9.22 -0.63
CA SER A 164 13.96 -10.37 0.09
C SER A 164 14.47 -10.54 1.52
N GLY A 165 15.45 -9.73 1.96
CA GLY A 165 16.05 -9.82 3.30
C GLY A 165 16.99 -11.00 3.49
N ARG A 166 17.40 -11.69 2.40
CA ARG A 166 18.41 -12.75 2.41
C ARG A 166 19.82 -12.22 2.61
N VAL A 167 20.07 -10.96 2.22
CA VAL A 167 21.28 -10.23 2.59
C VAL A 167 20.94 -8.99 3.42
N THR A 168 21.78 -8.73 4.41
CA THR A 168 21.74 -7.50 5.22
C THR A 168 22.32 -6.32 4.43
N THR A 169 22.05 -5.09 4.86
CA THR A 169 22.63 -3.87 4.28
C THR A 169 24.16 -3.90 4.24
N ARG A 170 24.80 -4.45 5.30
CA ARG A 170 26.26 -4.60 5.34
C ARG A 170 26.76 -5.63 4.32
N GLN A 171 26.10 -6.77 4.22
CA GLN A 171 26.45 -7.80 3.21
C GLN A 171 26.21 -7.29 1.78
N PHE A 172 25.17 -6.49 1.58
CA PHE A 172 24.91 -5.82 0.31
C PHE A 172 26.10 -4.94 -0.10
N TYR A 173 26.56 -4.07 0.80
CA TYR A 173 27.74 -3.23 0.59
C TYR A 173 29.00 -4.07 0.31
N GLU A 174 29.31 -5.06 1.13
CA GLU A 174 30.51 -5.89 0.94
C GLU A 174 30.49 -6.65 -0.39
N SER A 175 29.31 -7.14 -0.80
CA SER A 175 29.15 -7.82 -2.09
C SER A 175 29.34 -6.86 -3.25
N PHE A 176 28.72 -5.68 -3.21
CA PHE A 176 28.93 -4.64 -4.22
C PHE A 176 30.41 -4.29 -4.35
N CYS A 177 31.08 -4.07 -3.23
CA CYS A 177 32.49 -3.71 -3.19
C CYS A 177 33.40 -4.84 -3.70
N ARG A 178 33.08 -6.10 -3.42
CA ARG A 178 33.80 -7.27 -3.97
C ARG A 178 33.61 -7.41 -5.49
N GLN A 179 32.40 -7.17 -6.00
CA GLN A 179 32.09 -7.31 -7.42
C GLN A 179 32.72 -6.19 -8.27
N THR A 180 32.76 -4.97 -7.72
CA THR A 180 33.23 -3.77 -8.45
C THR A 180 34.70 -3.44 -8.21
N GLY A 181 35.30 -3.97 -7.15
CA GLY A 181 36.63 -3.58 -6.68
C GLY A 181 36.68 -2.21 -5.99
N ALA A 182 35.58 -1.43 -6.02
CA ALA A 182 35.47 -0.16 -5.35
C ALA A 182 35.25 -0.32 -3.83
N ARG A 183 35.56 0.73 -3.06
CA ARG A 183 35.28 0.85 -1.62
C ARG A 183 34.80 2.27 -1.29
N PRO A 184 33.61 2.68 -1.77
CA PRO A 184 33.01 3.96 -1.42
C PRO A 184 32.75 4.07 0.08
N ASP A 185 32.54 5.30 0.56
CA ASP A 185 31.95 5.50 1.88
C ASP A 185 30.59 4.76 1.97
N PHE A 186 30.34 4.13 3.12
CA PHE A 186 29.19 3.26 3.31
C PHE A 186 27.87 4.03 3.22
N ASP A 187 27.77 5.15 3.94
CA ASP A 187 26.53 5.93 4.01
C ASP A 187 26.30 6.68 2.69
N ALA A 188 27.36 7.17 2.05
CA ALA A 188 27.28 7.79 0.73
C ALA A 188 26.75 6.81 -0.33
N LEU A 189 27.21 5.55 -0.32
CA LEU A 189 26.70 4.52 -1.23
C LEU A 189 25.21 4.26 -1.00
N LEU A 190 24.79 4.10 0.26
CA LEU A 190 23.39 3.83 0.59
C LEU A 190 22.48 5.00 0.25
N GLN A 191 22.94 6.24 0.47
CA GLN A 191 22.21 7.43 0.08
C GLN A 191 22.06 7.51 -1.45
N ALA A 192 23.16 7.31 -2.20
CA ALA A 192 23.15 7.28 -3.66
C ALA A 192 22.26 6.15 -4.23
N ALA A 193 22.22 5.01 -3.54
CA ALA A 193 21.34 3.90 -3.90
C ALA A 193 19.85 4.20 -3.64
N SER A 194 19.53 5.16 -2.76
CA SER A 194 18.17 5.38 -2.25
C SER A 194 17.54 6.71 -2.67
N ASP A 195 18.31 7.72 -3.07
CA ASP A 195 17.80 9.03 -3.49
C ASP A 195 17.29 9.02 -4.94
N ILE A 196 16.31 8.15 -5.17
CA ILE A 196 15.73 7.85 -6.48
C ILE A 196 14.21 7.97 -6.48
N PHE A 197 13.61 8.27 -5.32
CA PHE A 197 12.16 8.24 -5.13
C PHE A 197 11.53 9.64 -5.15
N GLU A 198 10.39 9.74 -5.82
CA GLU A 198 9.52 10.90 -5.80
C GLU A 198 8.08 10.50 -5.51
N LEU A 199 7.28 11.39 -4.90
CA LEU A 199 5.86 11.13 -4.73
C LEU A 199 5.16 11.04 -6.08
N ASN A 200 4.31 10.03 -6.26
CA ASN A 200 3.30 10.07 -7.30
C ASN A 200 2.21 11.06 -6.89
N ALA A 201 2.38 12.32 -7.30
CA ALA A 201 1.49 13.43 -6.93
C ALA A 201 0.00 13.15 -7.19
N SER A 202 -0.32 12.35 -8.22
CA SER A 202 -1.72 12.00 -8.54
C SER A 202 -2.38 11.11 -7.48
N MET A 203 -1.61 10.33 -6.72
CA MET A 203 -2.13 9.46 -5.67
C MET A 203 -2.33 10.18 -4.32
N ILE A 204 -1.73 11.36 -4.13
CA ILE A 204 -1.82 12.11 -2.87
C ILE A 204 -3.28 12.42 -2.50
N PRO A 205 -4.13 12.98 -3.40
CA PRO A 205 -5.54 13.22 -3.07
C PRO A 205 -6.31 11.94 -2.75
N VAL A 206 -6.02 10.83 -3.45
CA VAL A 206 -6.66 9.53 -3.23
C VAL A 206 -6.36 9.03 -1.82
N VAL A 207 -5.08 8.95 -1.44
CA VAL A 207 -4.67 8.47 -0.11
C VAL A 207 -5.24 9.36 0.98
N ALA A 208 -5.18 10.68 0.81
CA ALA A 208 -5.74 11.63 1.77
C ALA A 208 -7.26 11.44 1.95
N HIS A 209 -8.00 11.22 0.86
CA HIS A 209 -9.45 10.99 0.92
C HIS A 209 -9.78 9.66 1.60
N LEU A 210 -9.06 8.59 1.26
CA LEU A 210 -9.25 7.28 1.89
C LEU A 210 -8.99 7.34 3.40
N TYR A 211 -7.89 7.96 3.80
CA TYR A 211 -7.55 8.14 5.22
C TYR A 211 -8.64 8.94 5.96
N ARG A 212 -9.06 10.09 5.43
CA ARG A 212 -10.14 10.92 6.01
C ARG A 212 -11.50 10.21 6.02
N GLY A 213 -11.73 9.31 5.07
CA GLY A 213 -12.91 8.45 5.01
C GLY A 213 -12.89 7.30 6.02
N GLY A 214 -11.82 7.16 6.83
CA GLY A 214 -11.69 6.14 7.86
C GLY A 214 -11.28 4.76 7.34
N TRP A 215 -10.77 4.68 6.10
CA TRP A 215 -10.25 3.42 5.55
C TRP A 215 -8.93 3.06 6.21
N ARG A 216 -8.74 1.76 6.48
CA ARG A 216 -7.44 1.23 6.91
C ARG A 216 -6.58 1.07 5.67
N LEU A 217 -5.37 1.61 5.73
CA LEU A 217 -4.42 1.57 4.62
C LEU A 217 -3.20 0.74 5.01
N GLY A 218 -2.72 -0.08 4.09
CA GLY A 218 -1.50 -0.86 4.24
C GLY A 218 -0.56 -0.66 3.06
N LEU A 219 0.73 -0.80 3.32
CA LEU A 219 1.78 -0.90 2.30
C LEU A 219 2.14 -2.36 2.14
N LEU A 220 2.20 -2.84 0.89
CA LEU A 220 2.64 -4.19 0.54
C LEU A 220 3.66 -4.10 -0.60
N SER A 221 4.95 -4.11 -0.25
CA SER A 221 6.01 -3.73 -1.18
C SER A 221 7.23 -4.67 -1.13
N ASN A 222 7.76 -4.94 -2.32
CA ASN A 222 9.11 -5.47 -2.45
C ASN A 222 10.09 -4.30 -2.33
N THR A 223 10.87 -4.25 -1.25
CA THR A 223 11.83 -3.18 -0.98
C THR A 223 12.93 -3.69 -0.06
N CYS A 224 14.01 -2.92 0.10
CA CYS A 224 15.12 -3.22 0.97
C CYS A 224 15.23 -2.20 2.13
N ALA A 225 16.09 -2.49 3.11
CA ALA A 225 16.19 -1.68 4.32
C ALA A 225 16.53 -0.21 4.04
N CYS A 226 17.55 0.06 3.21
CA CYS A 226 17.98 1.44 2.93
C CYS A 226 16.94 2.26 2.16
N HIS A 227 16.29 1.65 1.15
CA HIS A 227 15.18 2.30 0.43
C HIS A 227 14.02 2.61 1.36
N TRP A 228 13.64 1.65 2.19
CA TRP A 228 12.54 1.80 3.14
C TRP A 228 12.80 2.91 4.15
N GLU A 229 13.98 2.92 4.77
CA GLU A 229 14.37 3.97 5.72
C GLU A 229 14.45 5.36 5.08
N HIS A 230 15.02 5.44 3.88
CA HIS A 230 15.06 6.68 3.11
C HIS A 230 13.65 7.21 2.83
N CYS A 231 12.75 6.33 2.35
CA CYS A 231 11.37 6.68 2.04
C CYS A 231 10.60 7.14 3.29
N LEU A 232 10.76 6.45 4.43
CA LEU A 232 10.09 6.84 5.68
C LEU A 232 10.57 8.19 6.21
N ARG A 233 11.86 8.52 6.06
CA ARG A 233 12.39 9.84 6.44
C ARG A 233 11.88 10.95 5.53
N ARG A 234 11.80 10.68 4.23
CA ARG A 234 11.44 11.68 3.21
C ARG A 234 9.93 11.90 3.08
N PHE A 235 9.13 10.86 3.23
CA PHE A 235 7.69 10.87 2.97
C PHE A 235 6.90 10.49 4.21
N ARG A 236 6.65 11.47 5.09
CA ARG A 236 5.95 11.26 6.37
C ARG A 236 4.57 10.59 6.21
N MET A 237 3.91 10.77 5.06
CA MET A 237 2.63 10.10 4.78
C MET A 237 2.70 8.57 4.88
N LEU A 238 3.86 7.96 4.59
CA LEU A 238 4.02 6.50 4.63
C LEU A 238 3.95 5.97 6.07
N SER A 239 4.49 6.70 7.04
CA SER A 239 4.44 6.33 8.46
C SER A 239 3.18 6.82 9.18
N GLU A 240 2.57 7.91 8.71
CA GLU A 240 1.42 8.52 9.38
C GLU A 240 0.06 8.01 8.89
N LEU A 241 -0.08 7.62 7.62
CA LEU A 241 -1.39 7.28 7.03
C LEU A 241 -1.61 5.77 6.83
N PHE A 242 -0.56 4.96 6.92
CA PHE A 242 -0.62 3.52 6.68
C PHE A 242 -0.36 2.76 7.97
N ASP A 243 -1.36 2.00 8.43
CA ASP A 243 -1.34 1.26 9.70
C ASP A 243 -0.51 -0.02 9.62
N VAL A 244 -0.32 -0.56 8.41
CA VAL A 244 0.34 -1.86 8.16
C VAL A 244 1.45 -1.68 7.15
N HIS A 245 2.67 -2.10 7.49
CA HIS A 245 3.83 -2.07 6.60
C HIS A 245 4.34 -3.49 6.32
N ALA A 246 3.72 -4.16 5.35
CA ALA A 246 4.14 -5.49 4.89
C ALA A 246 5.24 -5.35 3.83
N VAL A 247 6.50 -5.26 4.28
CA VAL A 247 7.67 -5.06 3.41
C VAL A 247 8.52 -6.33 3.34
N SER A 248 8.91 -6.69 2.12
CA SER A 248 9.50 -8.01 1.81
C SER A 248 10.72 -8.36 2.66
N PHE A 249 11.67 -7.45 2.85
CA PHE A 249 12.91 -7.73 3.56
C PHE A 249 12.69 -8.04 5.06
N ARG A 250 11.61 -7.52 5.66
CA ARG A 250 11.25 -7.82 7.05
C ARG A 250 10.50 -9.13 7.18
N ILE A 251 9.64 -9.43 6.21
CA ILE A 251 8.85 -10.66 6.17
C ILE A 251 9.73 -11.86 5.80
N GLY A 252 10.72 -11.67 4.93
CA GLY A 252 11.53 -12.73 4.34
C GLY A 252 10.87 -13.42 3.14
N ALA A 253 9.85 -12.79 2.54
CA ALA A 253 9.16 -13.24 1.34
C ALA A 253 8.85 -12.04 0.45
N ALA A 254 8.83 -12.24 -0.86
CA ALA A 254 8.62 -11.18 -1.85
C ALA A 254 7.42 -11.51 -2.74
N LYS A 255 6.73 -10.50 -3.26
CA LYS A 255 5.75 -10.68 -4.32
C LYS A 255 6.45 -11.29 -5.55
N PRO A 256 5.83 -12.23 -6.28
CA PRO A 256 4.44 -12.69 -6.17
C PRO A 256 4.21 -13.90 -5.24
N ASP A 257 5.13 -14.25 -4.34
CA ASP A 257 4.98 -15.44 -3.50
C ASP A 257 3.79 -15.32 -2.53
N ALA A 258 2.99 -16.38 -2.41
CA ALA A 258 1.81 -16.42 -1.55
C ALA A 258 2.09 -16.04 -0.08
N ALA A 259 3.33 -16.30 0.40
CA ALA A 259 3.73 -16.03 1.77
C ALA A 259 3.65 -14.55 2.15
N ILE A 260 4.02 -13.62 1.25
CA ILE A 260 3.99 -12.18 1.58
C ILE A 260 2.55 -11.66 1.72
N PHE A 261 1.64 -12.14 0.86
CA PHE A 261 0.25 -11.72 0.90
C PHE A 261 -0.47 -12.25 2.15
N ARG A 262 -0.21 -13.51 2.51
CA ARG A 262 -0.75 -14.10 3.75
C ARG A 262 -0.24 -13.35 4.98
N ALA A 263 1.07 -13.10 5.05
CA ALA A 263 1.65 -12.30 6.13
C ALA A 263 1.03 -10.90 6.23
N ALA A 264 0.80 -10.24 5.09
CA ALA A 264 0.14 -8.93 5.07
C ALA A 264 -1.29 -8.97 5.64
N ALA A 265 -2.10 -9.97 5.24
CA ALA A 265 -3.44 -10.18 5.77
C ALA A 265 -3.43 -10.44 7.28
N ASP A 266 -2.51 -11.28 7.75
CA ASP A 266 -2.33 -11.60 9.17
C ASP A 266 -1.94 -10.36 9.98
N MET A 267 -0.98 -9.57 9.50
CA MET A 267 -0.58 -8.29 10.12
C MET A 267 -1.75 -7.30 10.19
N ALA A 268 -2.65 -7.34 9.21
CA ALA A 268 -3.85 -6.51 9.19
C ALA A 268 -5.00 -7.05 10.05
N GLY A 269 -4.92 -8.30 10.52
CA GLY A 269 -6.02 -9.00 11.18
C GLY A 269 -7.26 -9.11 10.28
N ALA A 270 -7.06 -9.36 8.98
CA ALA A 270 -8.12 -9.49 7.99
C ALA A 270 -8.02 -10.84 7.27
N ALA A 271 -9.16 -11.41 6.86
CA ALA A 271 -9.11 -12.56 5.95
C ALA A 271 -8.69 -12.11 4.54
N PRO A 272 -8.07 -12.97 3.70
CA PRO A 272 -7.63 -12.59 2.36
C PRO A 272 -8.74 -11.94 1.50
N HIS A 273 -9.96 -12.47 1.54
CA HIS A 273 -11.11 -11.91 0.79
C HIS A 273 -11.64 -10.57 1.32
N GLU A 274 -11.11 -10.10 2.46
CA GLU A 274 -11.40 -8.78 3.04
C GLU A 274 -10.31 -7.75 2.71
N ALA A 275 -9.26 -8.17 2.00
CA ALA A 275 -8.15 -7.31 1.59
C ALA A 275 -8.28 -6.92 0.11
N PHE A 276 -8.22 -5.62 -0.15
CA PHE A 276 -7.99 -5.09 -1.49
C PHE A 276 -6.49 -4.85 -1.71
N PHE A 277 -5.98 -5.07 -2.92
CA PHE A 277 -4.60 -4.77 -3.28
C PHE A 277 -4.46 -4.15 -4.68
N THR A 278 -3.52 -3.21 -4.83
CA THR A 278 -3.17 -2.65 -6.13
C THR A 278 -1.66 -2.58 -6.32
N ASP A 279 -1.21 -2.96 -7.52
CA ASP A 279 0.20 -3.06 -7.92
C ASP A 279 0.31 -2.83 -9.43
N ASP A 280 1.39 -2.21 -9.91
CA ASP A 280 1.58 -1.95 -11.34
C ASP A 280 2.01 -3.20 -12.13
N ILE A 281 2.59 -4.19 -11.44
CA ILE A 281 3.08 -5.45 -12.02
C ILE A 281 1.97 -6.50 -11.98
N LEU A 282 1.55 -6.97 -13.16
CA LEU A 282 0.46 -7.95 -13.28
C LEU A 282 0.72 -9.25 -12.50
N GLY A 283 1.95 -9.77 -12.51
CA GLY A 283 2.29 -10.99 -11.78
C GLY A 283 2.09 -10.86 -10.26
N HIS A 284 2.30 -9.67 -9.68
CA HIS A 284 2.01 -9.43 -8.27
C HIS A 284 0.50 -9.43 -7.99
N VAL A 285 -0.28 -8.84 -8.89
CA VAL A 285 -1.76 -8.84 -8.81
C VAL A 285 -2.30 -10.26 -8.88
N GLU A 286 -1.77 -11.09 -9.78
CA GLU A 286 -2.15 -12.50 -9.90
C GLU A 286 -1.77 -13.31 -8.67
N GLY A 287 -0.57 -13.09 -8.11
CA GLY A 287 -0.16 -13.70 -6.84
C GLY A 287 -1.09 -13.35 -5.67
N ALA A 288 -1.53 -12.09 -5.59
CA ALA A 288 -2.52 -11.66 -4.59
C ALA A 288 -3.87 -12.35 -4.78
N ARG A 289 -4.38 -12.41 -6.02
CA ARG A 289 -5.64 -13.10 -6.35
C ARG A 289 -5.59 -14.59 -6.00
N ALA A 290 -4.45 -15.24 -6.23
CA ALA A 290 -4.27 -16.66 -5.92
C ALA A 290 -4.42 -16.98 -4.42
N VAL A 291 -4.19 -16.02 -3.53
CA VAL A 291 -4.46 -16.20 -2.09
C VAL A 291 -5.83 -15.69 -1.64
N GLY A 292 -6.64 -15.16 -2.57
CA GLY A 292 -8.00 -14.69 -2.32
C GLY A 292 -8.13 -13.18 -2.09
N PHE A 293 -7.11 -12.37 -2.37
CA PHE A 293 -7.25 -10.92 -2.34
C PHE A 293 -8.11 -10.43 -3.50
N ASP A 294 -8.86 -9.35 -3.26
CA ASP A 294 -9.42 -8.55 -4.33
C ASP A 294 -8.33 -7.61 -4.88
N ALA A 295 -7.69 -8.00 -5.97
CA ALA A 295 -6.57 -7.22 -6.52
C ALA A 295 -6.82 -6.69 -7.92
N VAL A 296 -6.33 -5.48 -8.19
CA VAL A 296 -6.38 -4.83 -9.51
C VAL A 296 -4.99 -4.33 -9.89
N ARG A 297 -4.73 -4.27 -11.21
CA ARG A 297 -3.49 -3.68 -11.71
C ARG A 297 -3.60 -2.16 -11.70
N TYR A 298 -2.66 -1.50 -11.04
CA TYR A 298 -2.49 -0.07 -11.14
C TYR A 298 -1.96 0.28 -12.53
N THR A 299 -2.68 1.17 -13.23
CA THR A 299 -2.23 1.72 -14.51
C THR A 299 -2.27 3.24 -14.48
N THR A 300 -3.40 3.78 -14.02
CA THR A 300 -3.58 5.21 -13.79
C THR A 300 -4.43 5.44 -12.55
N THR A 301 -4.24 6.60 -11.92
CA THR A 301 -5.04 7.03 -10.77
C THR A 301 -6.54 7.06 -11.07
N PRO A 302 -7.04 7.63 -12.18
CA PRO A 302 -8.48 7.61 -12.47
C PRO A 302 -9.04 6.19 -12.59
N ARG A 303 -8.28 5.26 -13.16
CA ARG A 303 -8.71 3.85 -13.24
C ARG A 303 -8.82 3.21 -11.88
N LEU A 304 -7.80 3.40 -11.02
CA LEU A 304 -7.83 2.90 -9.64
C LEU A 304 -9.01 3.50 -8.85
N VAL A 305 -9.30 4.79 -9.02
CA VAL A 305 -10.45 5.45 -8.39
C VAL A 305 -11.76 4.78 -8.80
N ALA A 306 -11.95 4.51 -10.10
CA ALA A 306 -13.13 3.80 -10.60
C ALA A 306 -13.23 2.37 -10.04
N ASP A 307 -12.11 1.65 -10.00
CA ASP A 307 -12.04 0.30 -9.44
C ASP A 307 -12.40 0.30 -7.94
N LEU A 308 -11.91 1.27 -7.17
CA LEU A 308 -12.26 1.46 -5.75
C LEU A 308 -13.75 1.80 -5.58
N GLN A 309 -14.29 2.73 -6.38
CA GLN A 309 -15.71 3.11 -6.31
C GLN A 309 -16.65 1.93 -6.60
N SER A 310 -16.30 1.06 -7.55
CA SER A 310 -17.07 -0.17 -7.83
C SER A 310 -17.15 -1.14 -6.64
N ARG A 311 -16.23 -1.02 -5.68
CA ARG A 311 -16.17 -1.80 -4.42
C ARG A 311 -16.80 -1.08 -3.23
N GLY A 312 -17.54 -0.01 -3.49
CA GLY A 312 -18.21 0.80 -2.46
C GLY A 312 -17.27 1.73 -1.70
N VAL A 313 -16.03 1.94 -2.17
CA VAL A 313 -15.11 2.93 -1.65
C VAL A 313 -15.47 4.30 -2.21
N ARG A 314 -16.22 5.10 -1.44
CA ARG A 314 -16.64 6.44 -1.87
C ARG A 314 -15.45 7.39 -1.84
N LEU A 315 -15.10 7.90 -3.02
CA LEU A 315 -14.09 8.91 -3.26
C LEU A 315 -14.78 10.10 -3.93
N ASN A 316 -14.95 11.20 -3.20
CA ASN A 316 -15.37 12.49 -3.77
C ASN A 316 -14.09 13.30 -4.02
N LEU A 317 -13.43 13.01 -5.13
CA LEU A 317 -12.19 13.66 -5.58
C LEU A 317 -12.49 14.73 -6.62
#